data_AF-A0A1Q8QBX1-F1
#
_entry.id   AF-A0A1Q8QBX1-F1
#
_cell.length_a   1.000
_cell.length_b   1.000
_cell.length_c   1.000
_cell.angle_alpha   90.00
_cell.angle_beta   90.00
_cell.angle_gamma   90.00
#
_symmetry.space_group_name_H-M   'P 1'
#
loop_
_entity.id
_entity.type
_entity.pdbx_description
1 polymer ?
#
loop_
_entity_poly.entity_id
_entity_poly.type
_entity_poly.pdbx_seq_one_letter_code
_entity_poly.pdbx_strand_id
1 'polypeptide(L)'
;MEKKYKSVEALTHGLLEQLQSKFYGKDTLNNYRKILKTLALYMQQDKIPAYSPEIGNAFIEDYTSTHEISDSFQSMIRTIIGRLSDYNDGRKYSCQRKKSPVKLPENYAVLLEDYLSFCEHSGNRAGTIKGKRKSCEDFLIFLITLECNDIEDISSTQICKACLMFHNKDAWAVIRMFLKYCY
;
A
#
# COMPACT_ATOMS: atom_id res chain seq x y z
N MET A 1 -25.54 -14.40 3.47
CA MET A 1 -24.77 -15.38 2.65
C MET A 1 -23.75 -16.02 3.56
N GLU A 2 -23.87 -17.32 3.83
CA GLU A 2 -22.90 -18.07 4.63
C GLU A 2 -21.53 -18.03 3.96
N LYS A 3 -20.51 -17.55 4.68
CA LYS A 3 -19.11 -17.74 4.27
C LYS A 3 -18.84 -19.24 4.31
N LYS A 4 -18.91 -19.93 3.16
CA LYS A 4 -18.37 -21.29 3.03
C LYS A 4 -16.89 -21.22 3.38
N TYR A 5 -16.52 -21.78 4.53
CA TYR A 5 -15.12 -21.94 4.92
C TYR A 5 -14.42 -22.77 3.85
N LYS A 6 -13.47 -22.16 3.14
CA LYS A 6 -12.66 -22.84 2.13
C LYS A 6 -11.32 -23.19 2.76
N SER A 7 -10.86 -24.41 2.55
CA SER A 7 -9.51 -24.79 2.94
C SER A 7 -8.49 -23.96 2.15
N VAL A 8 -7.29 -23.79 2.72
CA VAL A 8 -6.22 -23.03 2.08
C VAL A 8 -5.79 -23.64 0.74
N GLU A 9 -5.91 -24.96 0.59
CA GLU A 9 -5.64 -25.69 -0.65
C GLU A 9 -6.67 -25.35 -1.73
N ALA A 10 -7.96 -25.30 -1.38
CA ALA A 10 -9.02 -24.93 -2.30
C ALA A 10 -8.87 -23.46 -2.75
N LEU A 11 -8.53 -22.55 -1.82
CA LEU A 11 -8.23 -21.15 -2.14
C LEU A 11 -7.00 -21.02 -3.03
N THR A 12 -5.95 -21.79 -2.76
CA THR A 12 -4.72 -21.80 -3.55
C THR A 12 -4.99 -22.23 -4.98
N HIS A 13 -5.75 -23.31 -5.18
CA HIS A 13 -6.10 -23.79 -6.52
C HIS A 13 -6.85 -22.71 -7.31
N GLY A 14 -7.93 -22.17 -6.74
CA GLY A 14 -8.74 -21.16 -7.41
C GLY A 14 -8.01 -19.84 -7.66
N LEU A 15 -7.11 -19.42 -6.77
CA LEU A 15 -6.25 -18.27 -7.00
C LEU A 15 -5.29 -18.51 -8.16
N LEU A 16 -4.65 -19.69 -8.23
CA LEU A 16 -3.72 -20.01 -9.31
C LEU A 16 -4.40 -20.07 -10.68
N GLU A 17 -5.63 -20.61 -10.76
CA GLU A 17 -6.43 -20.56 -11.98
C GLU A 17 -6.75 -19.11 -12.39
N GLN A 18 -7.15 -18.27 -11.41
CA GLN A 18 -7.38 -16.85 -11.67
C GLN A 18 -6.12 -16.17 -12.21
N LEU A 19 -4.95 -16.40 -11.61
CA LEU A 19 -3.68 -15.81 -12.07
C LEU A 19 -3.25 -16.34 -13.44
N GLN A 20 -3.46 -17.62 -13.72
CA GLN A 20 -3.21 -18.21 -15.03
C GLN A 20 -4.08 -17.57 -16.12
N SER A 21 -5.36 -17.30 -15.83
CA SER A 21 -6.25 -16.56 -16.74
C SER A 21 -5.79 -15.12 -17.02
N LYS A 22 -4.90 -14.58 -16.18
CA LYS A 22 -4.25 -13.27 -16.32
C LYS A 22 -2.85 -13.36 -16.94
N PHE A 23 -2.52 -14.48 -17.56
CA PHE A 23 -1.25 -14.71 -18.28
C PHE A 23 -0.01 -14.58 -17.39
N TYR A 24 -0.12 -14.90 -16.10
CA TYR A 24 1.04 -14.98 -15.22
C TYR A 24 2.02 -16.05 -15.71
N GLY A 25 3.32 -15.73 -15.69
CA GLY A 25 4.38 -16.64 -16.08
C GLY A 25 4.45 -17.87 -15.16
N LYS A 26 4.94 -18.99 -15.71
CA LYS A 26 5.08 -20.26 -14.97
C LYS A 26 5.92 -20.11 -13.71
N ASP A 27 7.00 -19.35 -13.77
CA ASP A 27 7.88 -19.11 -12.62
C ASP A 27 7.17 -18.34 -11.51
N THR A 28 6.37 -17.33 -11.88
CA THR A 28 5.56 -16.59 -10.92
C THR A 28 4.53 -17.50 -10.26
N LEU A 29 3.81 -18.33 -11.03
CA LEU A 29 2.86 -19.29 -10.48
C LEU A 29 3.54 -20.32 -9.56
N ASN A 30 4.76 -20.73 -9.87
CA ASN A 30 5.55 -21.62 -9.01
C ASN A 30 5.95 -20.95 -7.69
N ASN A 31 6.29 -19.67 -7.69
CA ASN A 31 6.56 -18.92 -6.46
C ASN A 31 5.30 -18.84 -5.57
N TYR A 32 4.13 -18.57 -6.16
CA TYR A 32 2.86 -18.60 -5.41
C TYR A 32 2.63 -19.98 -4.79
N ARG A 33 2.77 -21.07 -5.58
CA ARG A 33 2.62 -22.44 -5.06
C ARG A 33 3.53 -22.73 -3.88
N LYS A 34 4.81 -22.34 -3.96
CA LYS A 34 5.79 -22.58 -2.88
C LYS A 34 5.37 -21.89 -1.59
N ILE A 35 5.09 -20.59 -1.65
CA ILE A 35 4.71 -19.81 -0.46
C ILE A 35 3.38 -20.28 0.13
N LEU A 36 2.37 -20.54 -0.71
CA LEU A 36 1.06 -20.99 -0.25
C LEU A 36 1.10 -22.42 0.33
N LYS A 37 2.01 -23.27 -0.16
CA LYS A 37 2.28 -24.58 0.46
C LYS A 37 2.89 -24.41 1.85
N THR A 38 3.82 -23.49 2.03
CA THR A 38 4.39 -23.18 3.36
C THR A 38 3.32 -22.66 4.31
N LEU A 39 2.43 -21.77 3.85
CA LEU A 39 1.28 -21.31 4.64
C LEU A 39 0.37 -22.48 5.05
N ALA A 40 0.10 -23.42 4.13
CA ALA A 40 -0.72 -24.58 4.44
C ALA A 40 -0.09 -25.47 5.53
N LEU A 41 1.23 -25.67 5.49
CA LEU A 41 1.96 -26.41 6.53
C LEU A 41 1.89 -25.69 7.88
N TYR A 42 2.07 -24.37 7.90
CA TYR A 42 1.91 -23.55 9.09
C TYR A 42 0.52 -23.72 9.71
N MET A 43 -0.54 -23.64 8.90
CA MET A 43 -1.92 -23.86 9.37
C MET A 43 -2.15 -25.29 9.88
N GLN A 44 -1.53 -26.30 9.27
CA GLN A 44 -1.64 -27.69 9.71
C GLN A 44 -0.96 -27.92 11.07
N GLN A 45 0.23 -27.34 11.27
CA GLN A 45 0.96 -27.41 12.54
C GLN A 45 0.14 -26.84 13.70
N ASP A 46 -0.52 -25.70 13.46
CA ASP A 46 -1.33 -25.00 14.46
C ASP A 46 -2.79 -25.47 14.50
N LYS A 47 -3.15 -26.52 13.74
CA LYS A 47 -4.50 -27.10 13.65
C LYS A 47 -5.58 -26.06 13.28
N ILE A 48 -5.24 -25.12 12.41
CA ILE A 48 -6.13 -24.07 11.92
C ILE A 48 -6.95 -24.61 10.74
N PRO A 49 -8.28 -24.80 10.88
CA PRO A 49 -9.08 -25.53 9.88
C PRO A 49 -9.45 -24.68 8.65
N ALA A 50 -9.44 -23.36 8.78
CA ALA A 50 -9.88 -22.44 7.73
C ALA A 50 -8.98 -21.21 7.67
N TYR A 51 -8.72 -20.75 6.45
CA TYR A 51 -7.91 -19.56 6.23
C TYR A 51 -8.71 -18.29 6.52
N SER A 52 -8.04 -17.31 7.13
CA SER A 52 -8.51 -15.93 7.22
C SER A 52 -7.35 -14.96 6.96
N PRO A 53 -7.62 -13.69 6.60
CA PRO A 53 -6.59 -12.67 6.45
C PRO A 53 -5.70 -12.50 7.68
N GLU A 54 -6.26 -12.68 8.88
CA GLU A 54 -5.55 -12.61 10.16
C GLU A 54 -4.51 -13.73 10.27
N ILE A 55 -4.85 -14.96 9.87
CA ILE A 55 -3.90 -16.09 9.81
C ILE A 55 -2.80 -15.81 8.78
N GLY A 56 -3.15 -15.19 7.65
CA GLY A 56 -2.17 -14.76 6.65
C GLY A 56 -1.15 -13.76 7.21
N ASN A 57 -1.60 -12.79 8.00
CA ASN A 57 -0.73 -11.81 8.64
C ASN A 57 0.16 -12.45 9.72
N ALA A 58 -0.42 -13.31 10.57
CA ALA A 58 0.33 -14.06 11.58
C ALA A 58 1.46 -14.90 10.95
N PHE A 59 1.17 -15.57 9.83
CA PHE A 59 2.19 -16.30 9.05
C PHE A 59 3.30 -15.39 8.54
N ILE A 60 2.98 -14.20 8.01
CA ILE A 60 4.00 -13.25 7.52
C ILE A 60 4.93 -12.81 8.66
N GLU A 61 4.34 -12.48 9.81
CA GLU A 61 5.05 -12.04 11.00
C GLU A 61 5.98 -13.14 11.53
N ASP A 62 5.44 -14.34 11.74
CA ASP A 62 6.21 -15.52 12.15
C ASP A 62 7.35 -15.82 11.18
N TYR A 63 7.05 -15.91 9.88
CA TYR A 63 8.05 -16.24 8.85
C TYR A 63 9.16 -15.18 8.77
N THR A 64 8.83 -13.90 8.92
CA THR A 64 9.84 -12.81 8.93
C THR A 64 10.68 -12.85 10.20
N SER A 65 10.10 -13.18 11.37
CA SER A 65 10.84 -13.23 12.63
C SER A 65 11.78 -14.44 12.74
N THR A 66 11.44 -15.54 12.07
CA THR A 66 12.16 -16.82 12.17
C THR A 66 13.22 -17.01 11.08
N HIS A 67 13.13 -16.26 9.98
CA HIS A 67 14.04 -16.41 8.83
C HIS A 67 14.71 -15.08 8.47
N GLU A 68 16.01 -15.12 8.20
CA GLU A 68 16.73 -14.01 7.59
C GLU A 68 16.41 -13.97 6.08
N ILE A 69 15.59 -13.00 5.67
CA ILE A 69 15.13 -12.84 4.29
C ILE A 69 15.35 -11.41 3.79
N SER A 70 15.54 -11.25 2.48
CA SER A 70 15.66 -9.92 1.87
C SER A 70 14.32 -9.17 1.85
N ASP A 71 14.38 -7.84 1.85
CA ASP A 71 13.20 -6.95 1.72
C ASP A 71 12.35 -7.28 0.49
N SER A 72 13.01 -7.67 -0.61
CA SER A 72 12.34 -8.04 -1.86
C SER A 72 11.55 -9.34 -1.71
N PHE A 73 12.09 -10.33 -0.99
CA PHE A 73 11.40 -11.58 -0.71
C PHE A 73 10.26 -11.38 0.29
N GLN A 74 10.47 -10.58 1.34
CA GLN A 74 9.42 -10.21 2.28
C GLN A 74 8.23 -9.53 1.56
N SER A 75 8.53 -8.61 0.64
CA SER A 75 7.52 -7.94 -0.20
C SER A 75 6.77 -8.93 -1.10
N MET A 76 7.46 -9.94 -1.62
CA MET A 76 6.83 -11.01 -2.42
C MET A 76 5.86 -11.83 -1.57
N ILE A 77 6.25 -12.26 -0.36
CA ILE A 77 5.38 -13.01 0.56
C ILE A 77 4.13 -12.19 0.88
N ARG A 78 4.31 -10.93 1.32
CA ARG A 78 3.19 -10.01 1.60
C ARG A 78 2.23 -9.88 0.41
N THR A 79 2.77 -9.80 -0.81
CA THR A 79 1.96 -9.71 -2.03
C THR A 79 1.16 -10.99 -2.28
N ILE A 80 1.78 -12.16 -2.16
CA ILE A 80 1.13 -13.45 -2.37
C ILE A 80 0.01 -13.67 -1.36
N ILE A 81 0.29 -13.46 -0.08
CA ILE A 81 -0.68 -13.62 1.01
C ILE A 81 -1.82 -12.59 0.88
N GLY A 82 -1.49 -11.33 0.57
CA GLY A 82 -2.49 -10.30 0.34
C GLY A 82 -3.45 -10.65 -0.80
N ARG A 83 -2.96 -11.27 -1.88
CA ARG A 83 -3.80 -11.75 -2.98
C ARG A 83 -4.65 -12.96 -2.62
N LEU A 84 -4.14 -13.87 -1.78
CA LEU A 84 -4.95 -14.95 -1.24
C LEU A 84 -6.09 -14.41 -0.38
N SER A 85 -5.81 -13.41 0.48
CA SER A 85 -6.83 -12.70 1.26
C SER A 85 -7.87 -12.03 0.37
N ASP A 86 -7.45 -11.29 -0.66
CA ASP A 86 -8.37 -10.64 -1.60
C ASP A 86 -9.23 -11.68 -2.34
N TYR A 87 -8.66 -12.82 -2.74
CA TYR A 87 -9.39 -13.92 -3.36
C TYR A 87 -10.41 -14.57 -2.40
N ASN A 88 -10.01 -14.79 -1.15
CA ASN A 88 -10.87 -15.32 -0.09
C ASN A 88 -12.06 -14.39 0.21
N ASP A 89 -11.82 -13.09 0.23
CA ASP A 89 -12.86 -12.06 0.41
C ASP A 89 -13.75 -11.85 -0.83
N GLY A 90 -13.46 -12.54 -1.95
CA GLY A 90 -14.19 -12.37 -3.20
C GLY A 90 -13.95 -11.03 -3.90
N ARG A 91 -12.86 -10.34 -3.57
CA ARG A 91 -12.50 -9.06 -4.21
C ARG A 91 -12.06 -9.29 -5.64
N LYS A 92 -12.39 -8.34 -6.52
CA LYS A 92 -11.91 -8.36 -7.90
C LYS A 92 -10.39 -8.23 -7.91
N TYR A 93 -9.75 -9.05 -8.75
CA TYR A 93 -8.32 -8.98 -8.98
C TYR A 93 -7.89 -7.56 -9.39
N SER A 94 -6.84 -7.05 -8.74
CA SER A 94 -6.15 -5.82 -9.13
C SER A 94 -4.64 -6.05 -9.15
N CYS A 95 -3.97 -5.63 -10.21
CA CYS A 95 -2.51 -5.74 -10.32
C CYS A 95 -1.81 -4.90 -9.24
N GLN A 96 -2.36 -3.73 -8.94
CA GLN A 96 -1.91 -2.82 -7.89
C GLN A 96 -3.05 -2.55 -6.93
N ARG A 97 -2.83 -2.81 -5.65
CA ARG A 97 -3.77 -2.38 -4.61
C ARG A 97 -3.64 -0.86 -4.52
N LYS A 98 -4.69 -0.13 -4.91
CA LYS A 98 -4.75 1.31 -4.65
C LYS A 98 -4.69 1.46 -3.13
N LYS A 99 -3.68 2.13 -2.59
CA LYS A 99 -3.70 2.54 -1.18
C LYS A 99 -5.01 3.30 -0.98
N SER A 100 -5.78 2.93 0.04
CA SER A 100 -6.93 3.74 0.44
C SER A 100 -6.43 5.17 0.63
N PRO A 101 -7.10 6.18 0.07
CA PRO A 101 -6.70 7.55 0.32
C PRO A 101 -6.80 7.77 1.83
N VAL A 102 -5.67 8.07 2.46
CA VAL A 102 -5.67 8.63 3.81
C VAL A 102 -6.38 9.96 3.67
N LYS A 103 -7.50 10.13 4.38
CA LYS A 103 -8.22 11.41 4.37
C LYS A 103 -7.38 12.42 5.13
N LEU A 104 -7.06 13.52 4.46
CA LEU A 104 -6.45 14.67 5.12
C LEU A 104 -7.46 15.30 6.09
N PRO A 105 -7.01 15.81 7.24
CA PRO A 105 -7.75 16.76 8.05
C PRO A 105 -8.27 17.94 7.20
N GLU A 106 -9.39 18.52 7.60
CA GLU A 106 -10.11 19.54 6.80
C GLU A 106 -9.22 20.75 6.48
N ASN A 107 -8.45 21.25 7.45
CA ASN A 107 -7.53 22.37 7.26
C ASN A 107 -6.50 22.09 6.14
N TYR A 108 -5.93 20.88 6.11
CA TYR A 108 -4.99 20.47 5.07
C TYR A 108 -5.67 20.20 3.73
N ALA A 109 -6.90 19.69 3.74
CA ALA A 109 -7.67 19.46 2.53
C ALA A 109 -8.01 20.79 1.83
N VAL A 110 -8.53 21.77 2.57
CA VAL A 110 -8.87 23.10 2.03
C VAL A 110 -7.64 23.80 1.47
N LEU A 111 -6.55 23.86 2.24
CA LEU A 111 -5.29 24.46 1.79
C LEU A 111 -4.75 23.81 0.51
N LEU A 112 -4.85 22.48 0.41
CA LEU A 112 -4.41 21.75 -0.77
C LEU A 112 -5.27 22.10 -1.98
N GLU A 113 -6.60 22.14 -1.84
CA GLU A 113 -7.48 22.55 -2.94
C GLU A 113 -7.17 23.97 -3.40
N ASP A 114 -6.99 24.92 -2.48
CA ASP A 114 -6.65 26.31 -2.81
C ASP A 114 -5.33 26.41 -3.59
N TYR A 115 -4.29 25.67 -3.18
CA TYR A 115 -3.04 25.59 -3.91
C TYR A 115 -3.20 25.00 -5.32
N LEU A 116 -4.02 23.95 -5.46
CA LEU A 116 -4.23 23.29 -6.75
C LEU A 116 -5.04 24.18 -7.69
N SER A 117 -6.04 24.90 -7.19
CA SER A 117 -6.74 25.95 -7.92
C SER A 117 -5.78 27.06 -8.34
N PHE A 118 -4.89 27.53 -7.46
CA PHE A 118 -3.85 28.50 -7.84
C PHE A 118 -2.97 27.97 -9.00
N CYS A 119 -2.55 26.70 -8.94
CA CYS A 119 -1.76 26.08 -10.00
C CYS A 119 -2.52 25.98 -11.33
N GLU A 120 -3.82 25.66 -11.29
CA GLU A 120 -4.70 25.60 -12.45
C GLU A 120 -4.80 26.96 -13.15
N HIS A 121 -5.10 28.01 -12.38
CA HIS A 121 -5.14 29.39 -12.88
C HIS A 121 -3.77 29.86 -13.42
N SER A 122 -2.68 29.32 -12.88
CA SER A 122 -1.31 29.56 -13.37
C SER A 122 -0.95 28.76 -14.63
N GLY A 123 -1.91 28.08 -15.25
CA GLY A 123 -1.74 27.39 -16.54
C GLY A 123 -1.17 25.97 -16.45
N ASN A 124 -1.19 25.34 -15.26
CA ASN A 124 -0.75 23.94 -15.14
C ASN A 124 -1.76 23.01 -15.82
N ARG A 125 -1.26 22.06 -16.61
CA ARG A 125 -2.11 21.03 -17.24
C ARG A 125 -2.67 20.08 -16.18
N ALA A 126 -3.84 19.50 -16.44
CA ALA A 126 -4.52 18.56 -15.53
C ALA A 126 -3.62 17.39 -15.05
N GLY A 127 -2.79 16.84 -15.93
CA GLY A 127 -1.82 15.79 -15.56
C GLY A 127 -0.78 16.28 -14.54
N THR A 128 -0.30 17.51 -14.70
CA THR A 128 0.64 18.16 -13.77
C THR A 128 -0.03 18.44 -12.43
N ILE A 129 -1.28 18.94 -12.44
CA ILE A 129 -2.08 19.18 -11.22
C ILE A 129 -2.25 17.87 -10.44
N LYS A 130 -2.57 16.77 -11.12
CA LYS A 130 -2.68 15.44 -10.51
C LYS A 130 -1.37 14.99 -9.85
N GLY A 131 -0.23 15.22 -10.51
CA GLY A 131 1.08 14.94 -9.94
C GLY A 131 1.38 15.79 -8.70
N LYS A 132 1.09 17.09 -8.78
CA LYS A 132 1.26 18.04 -7.66
C LYS A 132 0.41 17.65 -6.46
N ARG A 133 -0.87 17.34 -6.69
CA ARG A 133 -1.80 16.83 -5.67
C ARG A 133 -1.18 15.65 -4.94
N LYS A 134 -0.73 14.64 -5.70
CA LYS A 134 -0.17 13.43 -5.10
C LYS A 134 1.03 13.71 -4.20
N SER A 135 1.97 14.54 -4.67
CA SER A 135 3.14 14.93 -3.87
C SER A 135 2.76 15.71 -2.61
N CYS A 136 1.82 16.66 -2.72
CA CYS A 136 1.40 17.47 -1.58
C CYS A 136 0.60 16.65 -0.55
N GLU A 137 -0.30 15.76 -1.00
CA GLU A 137 -1.00 14.82 -0.12
C GLU A 137 -0.02 13.95 0.67
N ASP A 138 0.97 13.36 -0.01
CA ASP A 138 1.98 12.53 0.66
C ASP A 138 2.78 13.34 1.69
N PHE A 139 3.14 14.59 1.36
CA PHE A 139 3.86 15.48 2.28
C PHE A 139 3.03 15.84 3.52
N LEU A 140 1.76 16.20 3.33
CA LEU A 140 0.84 16.52 4.43
C LEU A 140 0.61 15.30 5.33
N ILE A 141 0.50 14.09 4.76
CA ILE A 141 0.42 12.85 5.54
C ILE A 141 1.70 12.62 6.37
N PHE A 142 2.88 12.90 5.80
CA PHE A 142 4.13 12.80 6.54
C PHE A 142 4.22 13.82 7.68
N LEU A 143 3.70 15.03 7.49
CA LEU A 143 3.61 16.02 8.56
C LEU A 143 2.71 15.57 9.71
N ILE A 144 1.54 15.01 9.42
CA ILE A 144 0.65 14.42 10.43
C ILE A 144 1.38 13.30 11.19
N THR A 145 2.13 12.46 10.48
CA THR A 145 2.93 11.37 11.08
C THR A 145 4.04 11.91 12.00
N LEU A 146 4.50 13.13 11.77
CA LEU A 146 5.48 13.86 12.59
C LEU A 146 4.80 14.80 13.61
N GLU A 147 3.54 14.52 13.94
CA GLU A 147 2.73 15.23 14.94
C GLU A 147 2.50 16.72 14.61
N CYS A 148 2.62 17.10 13.34
CA CYS A 148 2.26 18.42 12.83
C CYS A 148 0.81 18.36 12.34
N ASN A 149 -0.10 18.98 13.08
CA ASN A 149 -1.54 18.99 12.75
C ASN A 149 -2.02 20.32 12.16
N ASP A 150 -1.20 21.37 12.28
CA ASP A 150 -1.42 22.66 11.66
C ASP A 150 -0.28 22.98 10.69
N ILE A 151 -0.58 23.67 9.59
CA ILE A 151 0.44 24.11 8.65
C ILE A 151 1.21 25.29 9.24
N GLU A 152 0.55 26.14 10.03
CA GLU A 152 1.11 27.37 10.59
C GLU A 152 2.22 27.09 11.62
N ASP A 153 2.14 25.93 12.29
CA ASP A 153 3.10 25.50 13.31
C ASP A 153 4.28 24.69 12.77
N ILE A 154 4.41 24.60 11.44
CA ILE A 154 5.42 23.73 10.84
C ILE A 154 6.85 24.24 11.10
N SER A 155 7.66 23.40 11.73
CA SER A 155 9.09 23.70 11.92
C SER A 155 9.91 23.28 10.70
N SER A 156 11.04 23.97 10.48
CA SER A 156 12.02 23.58 9.45
C SER A 156 12.52 22.13 9.62
N THR A 157 12.57 21.64 10.86
CA THR A 157 12.95 20.26 11.17
C THR A 157 11.89 19.26 10.71
N GLN A 158 10.60 19.55 10.91
CA GLN A 158 9.50 18.73 10.40
C GLN A 158 9.48 18.72 8.87
N ILE A 159 9.69 19.87 8.22
CA ILE A 159 9.81 19.94 6.75
C ILE A 159 10.92 19.02 6.25
N CYS A 160 12.11 19.10 6.85
CA CYS A 160 13.25 18.27 6.47
C CYS A 160 12.96 16.77 6.66
N LYS A 161 12.41 16.38 7.81
CA LYS A 161 12.04 14.98 8.08
C LYS A 161 10.99 14.46 7.09
N ALA A 162 9.93 15.23 6.82
CA ALA A 162 8.90 14.86 5.85
C ALA A 162 9.47 14.73 4.43
N CYS A 163 10.36 15.64 4.01
CA CYS A 163 11.04 15.55 2.71
C CYS A 163 11.91 14.28 2.58
N LEU A 164 12.57 13.85 3.67
CA LEU A 164 13.39 12.65 3.69
C LEU A 164 12.57 11.34 3.63
N MET A 165 11.26 11.39 3.95
CA MET A 165 10.35 10.24 3.83
C MET A 165 9.95 9.94 2.38
N PHE A 166 10.24 10.85 1.43
CA PHE A 166 10.00 10.59 0.00
C PHE A 166 11.09 9.70 -0.60
N HIS A 167 10.68 8.60 -1.24
CA HIS A 167 11.58 7.82 -2.09
C HIS A 167 11.92 8.55 -3.40
N ASN A 168 10.97 9.28 -3.98
CA ASN A 168 11.17 10.06 -5.20
C ASN A 168 11.51 11.53 -4.85
N LYS A 169 12.75 11.94 -5.14
CA LYS A 169 13.24 13.30 -4.86
C LYS A 169 12.64 14.37 -5.78
N ASP A 170 12.01 14.01 -6.90
CA ASP A 170 11.32 14.97 -7.77
C ASP A 170 10.17 15.66 -7.02
N ALA A 171 9.61 15.01 -5.99
CA ALA A 171 8.60 15.60 -5.13
C ALA A 171 9.09 16.89 -4.45
N TRP A 172 10.39 17.02 -4.17
CA TRP A 172 10.94 18.18 -3.44
C TRP A 172 10.74 19.50 -4.18
N ALA A 173 10.79 19.49 -5.51
CA ALA A 173 10.51 20.68 -6.31
C ALA A 173 9.04 21.13 -6.13
N VAL A 174 8.12 20.17 -6.10
CA VAL A 174 6.69 20.43 -5.84
C VAL A 174 6.48 20.94 -4.42
N ILE A 175 7.07 20.29 -3.42
CA ILE A 175 6.93 20.69 -2.00
C ILE A 175 7.46 22.09 -1.78
N ARG A 176 8.61 22.43 -2.39
CA ARG A 176 9.15 23.80 -2.34
C ARG A 176 8.17 24.83 -2.89
N MET A 177 7.51 24.53 -4.02
CA MET A 177 6.50 25.45 -4.58
C MET A 177 5.27 25.57 -3.70
N PHE A 178 4.83 24.47 -3.09
CA PHE A 178 3.71 24.47 -2.16
C PHE A 178 4.01 25.28 -0.89
N LEU A 179 5.18 25.09 -0.29
CA LEU A 179 5.60 25.86 0.88
C LEU A 179 5.72 27.36 0.58
N LYS A 180 6.22 27.75 -0.59
CA LYS A 180 6.24 29.14 -1.06
C LYS A 180 4.87 29.76 -1.32
N TYR A 181 3.84 28.93 -1.47
CA TYR A 181 2.46 29.42 -1.58
C TYR A 181 1.85 29.64 -0.18
N CYS A 182 2.27 28.83 0.81
CA CYS A 182 1.79 28.93 2.18
C CYS A 182 2.44 30.08 2.98
N TYR A 183 3.66 30.49 2.59
CA TYR A 183 4.53 31.46 3.29
C TYR A 183 5.16 32.45 2.31
#